data_AF-A0A7V0S5J9-F1
#
_entry.id   AF-A0A7V0S5J9-F1
#
_cell.length_a   1.000
_cell.length_b   1.000
_cell.length_c   1.000
_cell.angle_alpha   90.00
_cell.angle_beta   90.00
_cell.angle_gamma   90.00
#
_symmetry.space_group_name_H-M   'P 1'
#
loop_
_entity.id
_entity.type
_entity.pdbx_description
1 polymer ?
#
loop_
_entity_poly.entity_id
_entity_poly.type
_entity_poly.pdbx_seq_one_letter_code
_entity_poly.pdbx_strand_id
1 'polypeptide(L)'
;MTSINRREFLKSAAVGLSGYVMLSPEKTVEVVTPPKNTVKPVYRTLGKTGLKLPVISMGVMNSDNPNLVKAALDAGIVHLDTAHGYQQGRNEKMIGSVVKDYPRDSYVISTKIHDSARDREKGIFTDRATEKGFLQKFDESLDRLGLDYVDILYLHSAYTRAMTLYQPFLKAMEFLKKEGRVRFAGVSTHWNEPEVIQAAIDSQFYDVVLTSYNFKQDHLAQMNNALAKAAAAGLGIIGMKTLGGGYLDEAKTKPVDPQAAIRFALKNPNLHTIIPGFTTFDQMNTDIAVMADLEFTEKDSELLEIGYNSKGGVYCQGCRICLDQCPQKLPIPDLMRAYMYASAYKNYWAAKDLLASLESDINWCRDCTVCNVKCAKGFDIKRKIEEVYSLRSVPDQFLV
;
A
#
# COMPACT_ATOMS: atom_id res chain seq x y z
N MET A 1 -16.57 60.06 -0.61
CA MET A 1 -15.43 59.14 -0.39
C MET A 1 -14.15 59.95 -0.55
N THR A 2 -13.59 60.40 0.56
CA THR A 2 -12.38 61.22 0.62
C THR A 2 -11.22 60.35 1.08
N SER A 3 -10.15 60.31 0.29
CA SER A 3 -8.96 59.47 0.47
C SER A 3 -8.13 59.91 1.67
N ILE A 4 -7.83 58.98 2.58
CA ILE A 4 -6.89 59.22 3.69
C ILE A 4 -5.45 59.19 3.14
N ASN A 5 -4.70 60.26 3.38
CA ASN A 5 -3.30 60.40 2.99
C ASN A 5 -2.38 59.61 3.94
N ARG A 6 -1.35 58.97 3.37
CA ARG A 6 -0.22 58.26 4.02
C ARG A 6 0.32 58.89 5.32
N ARG A 7 0.25 60.22 5.45
CA ARG A 7 0.75 60.96 6.63
C ARG A 7 -0.15 60.84 7.88
N GLU A 8 -1.45 60.61 7.70
CA GLU A 8 -2.41 60.38 8.79
C GLU A 8 -2.28 58.94 9.33
N PHE A 9 -2.06 57.95 8.45
CA PHE A 9 -1.86 56.55 8.84
C PHE A 9 -0.62 56.35 9.75
N LEU A 10 0.46 57.08 9.49
CA LEU A 10 1.68 57.00 10.30
C LEU A 10 1.55 57.65 11.68
N LYS A 11 0.62 58.60 11.87
CA LYS A 11 0.35 59.20 13.19
C LYS A 11 -0.47 58.26 14.08
N SER A 12 -1.37 57.47 13.51
CA SER A 12 -2.15 56.47 14.24
C SER A 12 -1.32 55.29 14.74
N ALA A 13 -0.20 54.99 14.06
CA ALA A 13 0.70 53.90 14.44
C ALA A 13 1.67 54.25 15.60
N ALA A 14 1.79 55.53 15.98
CA ALA A 14 2.80 56.01 16.91
C ALA A 14 2.33 56.18 18.38
N VAL A 15 1.05 55.90 18.70
CA VAL A 15 0.49 56.09 20.07
C VAL A 15 0.23 54.76 20.80
N GLY A 16 0.68 53.62 20.24
CA GLY A 16 0.47 52.29 20.84
C GLY A 16 1.68 51.67 21.55
N LEU A 17 2.71 52.43 21.93
CA LEU A 17 4.00 51.89 22.41
C LEU A 17 4.41 52.36 23.82
N SER A 18 3.45 52.55 24.73
CA SER A 18 3.72 52.71 26.17
C SER A 18 3.01 51.61 26.97
N GLY A 19 3.45 50.37 26.80
CA GLY A 19 2.93 49.22 27.52
C GLY A 19 4.02 48.18 27.77
N TYR A 20 4.52 48.15 29.00
CA TYR A 20 5.31 47.08 29.64
C TYR A 20 6.30 46.30 28.75
N VAL A 21 7.58 46.67 28.84
CA VAL A 21 8.67 45.72 28.57
C VAL A 21 8.67 44.71 29.72
N MET A 22 7.89 43.63 29.58
CA MET A 22 8.23 42.38 30.24
C MET A 22 9.35 41.73 29.44
N LEU A 23 10.55 41.73 29.99
CA LEU A 23 11.66 40.90 29.51
C LEU A 23 11.23 39.43 29.61
N SER A 24 10.66 38.91 28.53
CA SER A 24 10.54 37.46 28.33
C SER A 24 11.93 36.95 27.95
N PRO A 25 12.45 35.91 28.61
CA PRO A 25 13.70 35.33 28.18
C PRO A 25 13.52 34.84 26.74
N GLU A 26 14.43 35.21 25.85
CA GLU A 26 14.51 34.69 24.49
C GLU A 26 14.49 33.16 24.57
N LYS A 27 13.32 32.57 24.29
CA LYS A 27 13.25 31.16 23.95
C LYS A 27 13.91 31.06 22.59
N THR A 28 15.19 30.72 22.59
CA THR A 28 15.83 30.07 21.45
C THR A 28 14.88 28.99 20.97
N VAL A 29 14.30 29.18 19.80
CA VAL A 29 13.59 28.12 19.10
C VAL A 29 14.69 27.13 18.74
N GLU A 30 14.91 26.14 19.61
CA GLU A 30 15.69 24.98 19.24
C GLU A 30 15.01 24.39 18.01
N VAL A 31 15.70 24.46 16.88
CA VAL A 31 15.40 23.60 15.75
C VAL A 31 15.60 22.20 16.28
N VAL A 32 14.49 21.55 16.66
CA VAL A 32 14.48 20.14 17.04
C VAL A 32 14.87 19.38 15.78
N THR A 33 16.17 19.19 15.58
CA THR A 33 16.67 18.18 14.66
C THR A 33 16.06 16.86 15.12
N PRO A 34 15.35 16.13 14.23
CA PRO A 34 14.87 14.80 14.57
C PRO A 34 16.04 14.02 15.15
N PRO A 35 15.86 13.28 16.25
CA PRO A 35 16.93 12.46 16.78
C PRO A 35 17.48 11.62 15.63
N LYS A 36 18.79 11.72 15.37
CA LYS A 36 19.46 10.79 14.45
C LYS A 36 19.08 9.40 14.94
N ASN A 37 18.26 8.68 14.17
CA ASN A 37 17.74 7.38 14.59
C ASN A 37 18.93 6.48 14.95
N THR A 38 19.13 6.24 16.24
CA THR A 38 20.25 5.44 16.77
C THR A 38 19.95 3.94 16.69
N VAL A 39 18.78 3.56 16.16
CA VAL A 39 18.35 2.18 15.97
C VAL A 39 19.07 1.62 14.74
N LYS A 40 19.96 0.64 14.95
CA LYS A 40 20.57 -0.09 13.83
C LYS A 40 19.49 -0.91 13.12
N PRO A 41 19.24 -0.73 11.82
CA PRO A 41 18.21 -1.48 11.13
C PRO A 41 18.56 -2.97 11.12
N VAL A 42 17.56 -3.83 11.35
CA VAL A 42 17.71 -5.28 11.19
C VAL A 42 17.54 -5.59 9.71
N TYR A 43 18.50 -6.31 9.12
CA TYR A 43 18.47 -6.68 7.70
C TYR A 43 18.23 -8.18 7.52
N ARG A 44 17.50 -8.54 6.46
CA ARG A 44 17.35 -9.92 5.98
C ARG A 44 17.70 -9.98 4.49
N THR A 45 18.27 -11.10 4.06
CA THR A 45 18.48 -11.36 2.62
C THR A 45 17.15 -11.80 2.00
N LEU A 46 16.71 -11.17 0.91
CA LEU A 46 15.44 -11.45 0.26
C LEU A 46 15.52 -12.74 -0.57
N GLY A 47 15.21 -13.89 0.04
CA GLY A 47 15.28 -15.19 -0.63
C GLY A 47 16.62 -15.43 -1.33
N LYS A 48 16.58 -16.02 -2.53
CA LYS A 48 17.78 -16.27 -3.36
C LYS A 48 18.29 -15.05 -4.15
N THR A 49 17.67 -13.87 -4.00
CA THR A 49 18.03 -12.68 -4.79
C THR A 49 19.37 -12.06 -4.39
N GLY A 50 19.80 -12.30 -3.15
CA GLY A 50 20.98 -11.66 -2.56
C GLY A 50 20.76 -10.21 -2.11
N LEU A 51 19.59 -9.61 -2.37
CA LEU A 51 19.25 -8.27 -1.87
C LEU A 51 19.16 -8.30 -0.34
N LYS A 52 19.91 -7.42 0.33
CA LYS A 52 19.81 -7.22 1.78
C LYS A 52 18.90 -6.05 2.05
N LEU A 53 17.73 -6.31 2.62
CA LEU A 53 16.72 -5.30 2.91
C LEU A 53 16.52 -5.13 4.41
N PRO A 54 16.23 -3.91 4.90
CA PRO A 54 15.75 -3.74 6.26
C PRO A 54 14.44 -4.51 6.42
N VAL A 55 14.16 -5.02 7.62
CA VAL A 55 12.91 -5.75 7.91
C VAL A 55 11.67 -4.87 7.74
N ILE A 56 11.84 -3.54 7.78
CA ILE A 56 10.81 -2.55 7.46
C ILE A 56 11.27 -1.75 6.23
N SER A 57 10.48 -1.81 5.18
CA SER A 57 10.59 -1.04 3.94
C SER A 57 9.41 -0.06 3.83
N MET A 58 9.35 0.77 2.79
CA MET A 58 8.26 1.74 2.60
C MET A 58 7.31 1.33 1.48
N GLY A 59 6.02 1.19 1.80
CA GLY A 59 4.95 1.16 0.80
C GLY A 59 4.51 2.58 0.45
N VAL A 60 4.87 3.08 -0.73
CA VAL A 60 4.76 4.53 -1.07
C VAL A 60 3.36 4.92 -1.57
N MET A 61 2.46 3.97 -1.84
CA MET A 61 1.14 4.17 -2.48
C MET A 61 0.39 5.45 -2.06
N ASN A 62 0.29 5.71 -0.75
CA ASN A 62 -0.48 6.84 -0.19
C ASN A 62 0.38 8.07 0.15
N SER A 63 1.71 8.00 0.05
CA SER A 63 2.58 9.15 0.30
C SER A 63 2.65 10.01 -0.96
N ASP A 64 2.47 11.31 -0.79
CA ASP A 64 2.62 12.36 -1.80
C ASP A 64 3.70 13.38 -1.41
N ASN A 65 4.39 13.15 -0.28
CA ASN A 65 5.36 14.06 0.29
C ASN A 65 6.80 13.60 -0.05
N PRO A 66 7.52 14.27 -0.98
CA PRO A 66 8.88 13.89 -1.34
C PRO A 66 9.86 13.99 -0.16
N ASN A 67 9.65 14.92 0.78
CA ASN A 67 10.51 15.05 1.95
C ASN A 67 10.36 13.88 2.92
N LEU A 68 9.18 13.24 2.96
CA LEU A 68 8.97 12.04 3.76
C LEU A 68 9.70 10.84 3.16
N VAL A 69 9.66 10.68 1.82
CA VAL A 69 10.42 9.63 1.12
C VAL A 69 11.92 9.83 1.31
N LYS A 70 12.39 11.08 1.18
CA LYS A 70 13.78 11.46 1.46
C LYS A 70 14.19 11.11 2.89
N ALA A 71 13.37 11.46 3.88
CA ALA A 71 13.66 11.15 5.27
C ALA A 71 13.67 9.65 5.56
N ALA A 72 12.82 8.86 4.89
CA ALA A 72 12.84 7.40 5.00
C ALA A 72 14.15 6.81 4.47
N LEU A 73 14.63 7.25 3.29
CA LEU A 73 15.92 6.86 2.74
C LEU A 73 17.07 7.25 3.68
N ASP A 74 17.08 8.49 4.17
CA ASP A 74 18.09 9.01 5.11
C ASP A 74 18.09 8.24 6.44
N ALA A 75 16.95 7.65 6.83
CA ALA A 75 16.80 6.80 8.01
C ALA A 75 17.14 5.32 7.77
N GLY A 76 17.59 4.94 6.56
CA GLY A 76 17.99 3.58 6.22
C GLY A 76 16.88 2.69 5.66
N ILE A 77 15.70 3.26 5.36
CA ILE A 77 14.62 2.58 4.64
C ILE A 77 14.93 2.61 3.15
N VAL A 78 15.84 1.73 2.74
CA VAL A 78 16.44 1.71 1.39
C VAL A 78 15.59 1.00 0.34
N HIS A 79 14.39 0.50 0.66
CA HIS A 79 13.49 -0.13 -0.30
C HIS A 79 12.15 0.61 -0.37
N LEU A 80 11.83 1.10 -1.57
CA LEU A 80 10.61 1.83 -1.89
C LEU A 80 9.75 1.00 -2.85
N ASP A 81 8.55 0.64 -2.40
CA ASP A 81 7.56 -0.10 -3.19
C ASP A 81 6.47 0.84 -3.73
N THR A 82 6.36 0.90 -5.06
CA THR A 82 5.39 1.72 -5.81
C THR A 82 4.70 0.89 -6.88
N ALA A 83 3.87 1.49 -7.74
CA ALA A 83 3.24 0.83 -8.88
C ALA A 83 2.89 1.85 -9.97
N HIS A 84 2.84 1.38 -11.22
CA HIS A 84 2.53 2.18 -12.40
C HIS A 84 1.29 3.08 -12.23
N GLY A 85 0.21 2.53 -11.66
CA GLY A 85 -1.06 3.25 -11.52
C GLY A 85 -1.20 4.12 -10.27
N TYR A 86 -0.24 4.10 -9.33
CA TYR A 86 -0.41 4.82 -8.06
C TYR A 86 -0.41 6.33 -8.28
N GLN A 87 -1.48 6.98 -7.80
CA GLN A 87 -1.73 8.40 -7.98
C GLN A 87 -1.63 8.83 -9.45
N GLN A 88 -2.11 7.98 -10.37
CA GLN A 88 -2.05 8.22 -11.82
C GLN A 88 -0.61 8.48 -12.31
N GLY A 89 0.35 7.70 -11.79
CA GLY A 89 1.77 7.81 -12.09
C GLY A 89 2.50 8.93 -11.33
N ARG A 90 1.81 9.81 -10.60
CA ARG A 90 2.47 10.86 -9.80
C ARG A 90 3.35 10.29 -8.70
N ASN A 91 3.02 9.11 -8.16
CA ASN A 91 3.80 8.47 -7.12
C ASN A 91 5.20 8.06 -7.63
N GLU A 92 5.29 7.48 -8.84
CA GLU A 92 6.57 7.17 -9.50
C GLU A 92 7.37 8.43 -9.82
N LYS A 93 6.72 9.51 -10.32
CA LYS A 93 7.38 10.79 -10.58
C LYS A 93 7.97 11.41 -9.31
N MET A 94 7.22 11.35 -8.20
CA MET A 94 7.66 11.86 -6.91
C MET A 94 8.87 11.07 -6.40
N ILE A 95 8.84 9.74 -6.46
CA ILE A 95 9.99 8.89 -6.12
C ILE A 95 11.19 9.23 -7.01
N GLY A 96 11.01 9.28 -8.34
CA GLY A 96 12.07 9.64 -9.30
C GLY A 96 12.74 10.98 -8.99
N SER A 97 11.93 11.97 -8.61
CA SER A 97 12.43 13.30 -8.22
C SER A 97 13.29 13.30 -6.95
N VAL A 98 13.11 12.32 -6.06
CA VAL A 98 13.87 12.17 -4.81
C VAL A 98 15.12 11.33 -5.05
N VAL A 99 14.98 10.17 -5.69
CA VAL A 99 16.08 9.19 -5.80
C VAL A 99 17.19 9.61 -6.77
N LYS A 100 16.96 10.61 -7.63
CA LYS A 100 17.99 11.23 -8.47
C LYS A 100 19.15 11.83 -7.67
N ASP A 101 18.91 12.17 -6.41
CA ASP A 101 19.90 12.77 -5.50
C ASP A 101 20.69 11.70 -4.72
N TYR A 102 20.42 10.41 -4.98
CA TYR A 102 21.05 9.28 -4.31
C TYR A 102 21.82 8.40 -5.32
N PRO A 103 22.96 7.79 -4.92
CA PRO A 103 23.62 6.78 -5.73
C PRO A 103 22.65 5.63 -6.06
N ARG A 104 22.60 5.19 -7.32
CA ARG A 104 21.61 4.18 -7.76
C ARG A 104 21.70 2.86 -6.98
N ASP A 105 22.89 2.48 -6.54
CA ASP A 105 23.17 1.27 -5.76
C ASP A 105 22.85 1.41 -4.26
N SER A 106 22.47 2.60 -3.78
CA SER A 106 22.11 2.85 -2.39
C SER A 106 20.65 2.55 -2.04
N TYR A 107 19.81 2.27 -3.04
CA TYR A 107 18.38 1.99 -2.85
C TYR A 107 17.87 0.89 -3.78
N VAL A 108 16.72 0.33 -3.40
CA VAL A 108 15.98 -0.70 -4.11
C VAL A 108 14.61 -0.13 -4.49
N ILE A 109 14.29 -0.15 -5.78
CA ILE A 109 12.95 0.23 -6.27
C ILE A 109 12.19 -1.01 -6.70
N SER A 110 10.97 -1.13 -6.21
CA SER A 110 10.00 -2.04 -6.78
C SER A 110 8.81 -1.30 -7.39
N THR A 111 8.43 -1.69 -8.60
CA THR A 111 7.20 -1.23 -9.26
C THR A 111 6.38 -2.40 -9.76
N LYS A 112 5.16 -2.14 -10.21
CA LYS A 112 4.18 -3.17 -10.59
C LYS A 112 3.38 -2.72 -11.79
N ILE A 113 3.19 -3.63 -12.74
CA ILE A 113 2.29 -3.42 -13.86
C ILE A 113 0.97 -4.11 -13.58
N HIS A 114 -0.10 -3.33 -13.63
CA HIS A 114 -1.47 -3.80 -13.54
C HIS A 114 -2.10 -3.84 -14.93
N ASP A 115 -2.93 -4.85 -15.16
CA ASP A 115 -3.77 -4.89 -16.34
C ASP A 115 -5.26 -5.05 -15.99
N SER A 116 -6.06 -4.14 -16.54
CA SER A 116 -7.52 -4.13 -16.42
C SER A 116 -8.19 -5.04 -17.44
N ALA A 117 -7.46 -5.51 -18.46
CA ALA A 117 -7.94 -6.45 -19.47
C ALA A 117 -8.07 -7.87 -18.92
N ARG A 118 -8.99 -8.08 -17.98
CA ARG A 118 -9.22 -9.37 -17.30
C ARG A 118 -10.69 -9.65 -17.09
N ASP A 119 -11.04 -10.92 -17.13
CA ASP A 119 -12.33 -11.45 -16.69
C ASP A 119 -12.23 -11.67 -15.17
N ARG A 120 -12.96 -10.85 -14.40
CA ARG A 120 -12.88 -10.84 -12.93
C ARG A 120 -13.59 -12.04 -12.29
N GLU A 121 -14.61 -12.54 -12.96
CA GLU A 121 -15.38 -13.71 -12.52
C GLU A 121 -14.51 -14.96 -12.64
N LYS A 122 -13.97 -15.21 -13.84
CA LYS A 122 -13.10 -16.36 -14.14
C LYS A 122 -11.70 -16.21 -13.54
N GLY A 123 -11.28 -14.99 -13.25
CA GLY A 123 -9.95 -14.70 -12.74
C GLY A 123 -8.87 -15.05 -13.77
N ILE A 124 -9.04 -14.57 -14.99
CA ILE A 124 -8.09 -14.75 -16.10
C ILE A 124 -7.88 -13.42 -16.81
N PHE A 125 -6.71 -13.27 -17.43
CA PHE A 125 -6.50 -12.18 -18.38
C PHE A 125 -7.24 -12.47 -19.70
N THR A 126 -7.68 -11.41 -20.37
CA THR A 126 -8.33 -11.47 -21.69
C THR A 126 -7.28 -11.27 -22.79
N ASP A 127 -7.64 -11.49 -24.05
CA ASP A 127 -6.72 -11.31 -25.19
C ASP A 127 -6.20 -9.88 -25.36
N ARG A 128 -6.83 -8.90 -24.69
CA ARG A 128 -6.36 -7.50 -24.65
C ARG A 128 -5.15 -7.30 -23.72
N ALA A 129 -4.87 -8.24 -22.82
CA ALA A 129 -3.72 -8.24 -21.93
C ALA A 129 -2.47 -8.74 -22.68
N THR A 130 -1.90 -7.87 -23.51
CA THR A 130 -0.80 -8.25 -24.41
C THR A 130 0.58 -8.01 -23.81
N GLU A 131 1.57 -8.79 -24.26
CA GLU A 131 2.99 -8.57 -23.96
C GLU A 131 3.42 -7.12 -24.29
N LYS A 132 3.04 -6.62 -25.47
CA LYS A 132 3.32 -5.24 -25.90
C LYS A 132 2.74 -4.19 -24.95
N GLY A 133 1.48 -4.36 -24.53
CA GLY A 133 0.84 -3.43 -23.59
C GLY A 133 1.52 -3.43 -22.21
N PHE A 134 2.00 -4.59 -21.76
CA PHE A 134 2.77 -4.70 -20.53
C PHE A 134 4.12 -3.97 -20.63
N LEU A 135 4.86 -4.19 -21.72
CA LEU A 135 6.13 -3.52 -21.99
C LEU A 135 5.97 -1.99 -22.07
N GLN A 136 4.96 -1.50 -22.78
CA GLN A 136 4.68 -0.07 -22.89
C GLN A 136 4.44 0.55 -21.50
N LYS A 137 3.60 -0.07 -20.66
CA LYS A 137 3.36 0.43 -19.30
C LYS A 137 4.64 0.44 -18.45
N PHE A 138 5.52 -0.52 -18.66
CA PHE A 138 6.82 -0.55 -17.98
C PHE A 138 7.77 0.56 -18.47
N ASP A 139 7.82 0.82 -19.77
CA ASP A 139 8.57 1.95 -20.34
C ASP A 139 8.12 3.28 -19.71
N GLU A 140 6.79 3.49 -19.62
CA GLU A 140 6.21 4.67 -18.98
C GLU A 140 6.55 4.77 -17.48
N SER A 141 6.66 3.63 -16.78
CA SER A 141 7.11 3.59 -15.38
C SER A 141 8.57 4.00 -15.23
N LEU A 142 9.47 3.51 -16.10
CA LEU A 142 10.88 3.93 -16.09
C LEU A 142 11.05 5.41 -16.40
N ASP A 143 10.31 5.92 -17.40
CA ASP A 143 10.32 7.36 -17.74
C ASP A 143 9.92 8.22 -16.54
N ARG A 144 8.83 7.85 -15.85
CA ARG A 144 8.40 8.57 -14.64
C ARG A 144 9.39 8.47 -13.49
N LEU A 145 10.00 7.31 -13.29
CA LEU A 145 11.02 7.10 -12.26
C LEU A 145 12.34 7.80 -12.62
N GLY A 146 12.60 8.07 -13.91
CA GLY A 146 13.90 8.55 -14.39
C GLY A 146 15.02 7.54 -14.18
N LEU A 147 14.72 6.24 -14.34
CA LEU A 147 15.67 5.14 -14.08
C LEU A 147 15.83 4.24 -15.31
N ASP A 148 17.02 3.67 -15.48
CA ASP A 148 17.29 2.68 -16.54
C ASP A 148 16.76 1.28 -16.19
N TYR A 149 16.64 0.99 -14.88
CA TYR A 149 16.17 -0.29 -14.38
C TYR A 149 15.49 -0.18 -13.01
N VAL A 150 14.60 -1.13 -12.71
CA VAL A 150 14.08 -1.38 -11.36
C VAL A 150 14.62 -2.69 -10.80
N ASP A 151 14.71 -2.76 -9.47
CA ASP A 151 15.22 -3.95 -8.80
C ASP A 151 14.20 -5.08 -8.83
N ILE A 152 12.92 -4.77 -8.57
CA ILE A 152 11.86 -5.77 -8.58
C ILE A 152 10.68 -5.26 -9.43
N LEU A 153 10.29 -6.04 -10.43
CA LEU A 153 9.06 -5.80 -11.18
C LEU A 153 8.00 -6.82 -10.78
N TYR A 154 6.82 -6.36 -10.37
CA TYR A 154 5.70 -7.24 -10.03
C TYR A 154 4.64 -7.32 -11.11
N LEU A 155 4.14 -8.53 -11.37
CA LEU A 155 2.78 -8.73 -11.85
C LEU A 155 1.79 -8.28 -10.76
N HIS A 156 1.00 -7.25 -11.03
CA HIS A 156 0.18 -6.60 -10.01
C HIS A 156 -1.17 -7.30 -9.78
N SER A 157 -1.48 -7.65 -8.52
CA SER A 157 -2.80 -8.14 -8.09
C SER A 157 -3.27 -9.43 -8.78
N ALA A 158 -2.40 -10.45 -8.88
CA ALA A 158 -2.83 -11.80 -9.24
C ALA A 158 -3.60 -12.45 -8.08
N TYR A 159 -4.61 -13.25 -8.39
CA TYR A 159 -5.42 -13.97 -7.39
C TYR A 159 -5.85 -15.38 -7.82
N THR A 160 -5.36 -15.84 -8.96
CA THR A 160 -5.55 -17.20 -9.46
C THR A 160 -4.24 -17.73 -10.01
N ARG A 161 -4.15 -19.06 -10.11
CA ARG A 161 -3.06 -19.73 -10.81
C ARG A 161 -2.96 -19.27 -12.28
N ALA A 162 -4.08 -19.18 -12.98
CA ALA A 162 -4.12 -18.80 -14.39
C ALA A 162 -3.53 -17.40 -14.64
N MET A 163 -3.84 -16.42 -13.76
CA MET A 163 -3.21 -15.09 -13.84
C MET A 163 -1.72 -15.15 -13.52
N THR A 164 -1.34 -15.91 -12.49
CA THR A 164 0.05 -16.03 -12.04
C THR A 164 0.95 -16.67 -13.11
N LEU A 165 0.41 -17.57 -13.93
CA LEU A 165 1.13 -18.29 -14.99
C LEU A 165 0.88 -17.73 -16.40
N TYR A 166 0.37 -16.49 -16.51
CA TYR A 166 -0.05 -15.92 -17.77
C TYR A 166 1.13 -15.61 -18.70
N GLN A 167 1.25 -16.39 -19.78
CA GLN A 167 2.44 -16.42 -20.64
C GLN A 167 2.85 -15.08 -21.26
N PRO A 168 1.94 -14.24 -21.80
CA PRO A 168 2.34 -12.95 -22.37
C PRO A 168 3.08 -12.04 -21.38
N PHE A 169 2.70 -12.05 -20.10
CA PHE A 169 3.34 -11.23 -19.08
C PHE A 169 4.63 -11.85 -18.57
N LEU A 170 4.69 -13.18 -18.45
CA LEU A 170 5.94 -13.89 -18.14
C LEU A 170 7.01 -13.62 -19.21
N LYS A 171 6.63 -13.65 -20.50
CA LYS A 171 7.52 -13.31 -21.62
C LYS A 171 8.00 -11.86 -21.55
N ALA A 172 7.10 -10.90 -21.29
CA ALA A 172 7.47 -9.50 -21.12
C ALA A 172 8.50 -9.33 -19.98
N MET A 173 8.26 -9.94 -18.82
CA MET A 173 9.17 -9.85 -17.67
C MET A 173 10.50 -10.57 -17.94
N GLU A 174 10.49 -11.70 -18.64
CA GLU A 174 11.71 -12.41 -19.05
C GLU A 174 12.55 -11.55 -20.01
N PHE A 175 11.90 -10.92 -20.99
CA PHE A 175 12.54 -10.00 -21.92
C PHE A 175 13.20 -8.83 -21.18
N LEU A 176 12.48 -8.17 -20.27
CA LEU A 176 13.01 -7.06 -19.47
C LEU A 176 14.17 -7.48 -18.56
N LYS A 177 14.16 -8.72 -18.04
CA LYS A 177 15.31 -9.27 -17.29
C LYS A 177 16.53 -9.48 -18.20
N LYS A 178 16.33 -10.01 -19.41
CA LYS A 178 17.41 -10.19 -20.39
C LYS A 178 18.02 -8.86 -20.84
N GLU A 179 17.21 -7.80 -20.95
CA GLU A 179 17.67 -6.45 -21.25
C GLU A 179 18.35 -5.74 -20.07
N GLY A 180 18.35 -6.33 -18.86
CA GLY A 180 18.91 -5.71 -17.66
C GLY A 180 18.07 -4.58 -17.06
N ARG A 181 16.86 -4.35 -17.58
CA ARG A 181 15.93 -3.31 -17.12
C ARG A 181 15.13 -3.72 -15.89
N VAL A 182 15.14 -5.01 -15.57
CA VAL A 182 14.56 -5.60 -14.35
C VAL A 182 15.56 -6.59 -13.77
N ARG A 183 15.90 -6.47 -12.48
CA ARG A 183 16.78 -7.45 -11.82
C ARG A 183 16.02 -8.71 -11.40
N PHE A 184 14.87 -8.53 -10.76
CA PHE A 184 14.07 -9.63 -10.20
C PHE A 184 12.60 -9.55 -10.63
N ALA A 185 12.03 -10.70 -11.00
CA ALA A 185 10.62 -10.81 -11.32
C ALA A 185 9.83 -11.19 -10.08
N GLY A 186 8.67 -10.57 -9.86
CA GLY A 186 7.77 -10.92 -8.78
C GLY A 186 6.31 -10.96 -9.16
N VAL A 187 5.50 -11.50 -8.25
CA VAL A 187 4.04 -11.45 -8.31
C VAL A 187 3.50 -10.87 -7.01
N SER A 188 2.42 -10.08 -7.11
CA SER A 188 1.72 -9.56 -5.93
C SER A 188 0.30 -10.10 -5.82
N THR A 189 -0.14 -10.40 -4.60
CA THR A 189 -1.48 -10.93 -4.31
C THR A 189 -2.07 -10.34 -3.03
N HIS A 190 -3.39 -10.12 -3.04
CA HIS A 190 -4.13 -9.51 -1.92
C HIS A 190 -5.19 -10.44 -1.30
N TRP A 191 -5.46 -11.57 -1.95
CA TRP A 191 -6.42 -12.59 -1.52
C TRP A 191 -6.15 -13.86 -2.32
N ASN A 192 -6.64 -15.00 -1.83
CA ASN A 192 -6.26 -16.32 -2.36
C ASN A 192 -4.73 -16.48 -2.41
N GLU A 193 -4.06 -15.91 -1.41
CA GLU A 193 -2.62 -15.79 -1.36
C GLU A 193 -1.92 -17.16 -1.38
N PRO A 194 -2.38 -18.18 -0.62
CA PRO A 194 -1.76 -19.50 -0.66
C PRO A 194 -1.68 -20.12 -2.06
N GLU A 195 -2.73 -19.98 -2.87
CA GLU A 195 -2.76 -20.52 -4.24
C GLU A 195 -1.83 -19.75 -5.18
N VAL A 196 -1.81 -18.42 -5.09
CA VAL A 196 -0.88 -17.60 -5.89
C VAL A 196 0.58 -17.89 -5.50
N ILE A 197 0.85 -18.06 -4.20
CA ILE A 197 2.18 -18.44 -3.71
C ILE A 197 2.57 -19.82 -4.25
N GLN A 198 1.67 -20.80 -4.21
CA GLN A 198 1.94 -22.13 -4.76
C GLN A 198 2.20 -22.08 -6.27
N ALA A 199 1.39 -21.33 -7.01
CA ALA A 199 1.61 -21.12 -8.45
C ALA A 199 2.95 -20.43 -8.74
N ALA A 200 3.38 -19.49 -7.89
CA ALA A 200 4.68 -18.84 -8.03
C ALA A 200 5.84 -19.83 -7.81
N ILE A 201 5.73 -20.71 -6.81
CA ILE A 201 6.70 -21.79 -6.55
C ILE A 201 6.78 -22.73 -7.77
N ASP A 202 5.64 -23.23 -8.22
CA ASP A 202 5.55 -24.20 -9.32
C ASP A 202 6.07 -23.63 -10.64
N SER A 203 5.94 -22.31 -10.84
CA SER A 203 6.41 -21.66 -12.07
C SER A 203 7.93 -21.69 -12.24
N GLN A 204 8.67 -21.76 -11.12
CA GLN A 204 10.12 -21.56 -11.06
C GLN A 204 10.63 -20.26 -11.71
N PHE A 205 9.73 -19.33 -12.03
CA PHE A 205 10.00 -18.09 -12.76
C PHE A 205 10.21 -16.90 -11.81
N TYR A 206 9.36 -16.78 -10.80
CA TYR A 206 9.37 -15.64 -9.89
C TYR A 206 10.48 -15.75 -8.86
N ASP A 207 11.10 -14.60 -8.58
CA ASP A 207 12.11 -14.42 -7.55
C ASP A 207 11.49 -13.92 -6.24
N VAL A 208 10.40 -13.15 -6.31
CA VAL A 208 9.80 -12.46 -5.16
C VAL A 208 8.26 -12.54 -5.16
N VAL A 209 7.66 -12.80 -4.00
CA VAL A 209 6.22 -12.64 -3.75
C VAL A 209 5.99 -11.43 -2.85
N LEU A 210 5.09 -10.54 -3.26
CA LEU A 210 4.51 -9.50 -2.41
C LEU A 210 3.08 -9.91 -2.00
N THR A 211 2.83 -10.12 -0.72
CA THR A 211 1.55 -10.71 -0.28
C THR A 211 0.96 -9.99 0.93
N SER A 212 -0.37 -9.97 1.04
CA SER A 212 -1.04 -9.53 2.28
C SER A 212 -0.73 -10.47 3.43
N TYR A 213 -0.26 -9.92 4.53
CA TYR A 213 -0.04 -10.66 5.77
C TYR A 213 -0.36 -9.78 6.98
N ASN A 214 -1.42 -10.12 7.72
CA ASN A 214 -1.82 -9.40 8.93
C ASN A 214 -2.68 -10.25 9.86
N PHE A 215 -2.84 -9.77 11.09
CA PHE A 215 -3.54 -10.43 12.19
C PHE A 215 -5.05 -10.63 11.97
N LYS A 216 -5.64 -10.02 10.93
CA LYS A 216 -7.08 -10.13 10.64
C LYS A 216 -7.43 -11.22 9.64
N GLN A 217 -6.45 -11.93 9.07
CA GLN A 217 -6.70 -13.04 8.17
C GLN A 217 -7.18 -14.27 8.96
N ASP A 218 -8.30 -14.87 8.55
CA ASP A 218 -8.84 -16.08 9.22
C ASP A 218 -8.04 -17.35 8.87
N HIS A 219 -7.24 -17.29 7.80
CA HIS A 219 -6.49 -18.40 7.23
C HIS A 219 -5.00 -18.35 7.54
N LEU A 220 -4.58 -17.76 8.67
CA LEU A 220 -3.17 -17.59 9.04
C LEU A 220 -2.37 -18.90 9.04
N ALA A 221 -2.96 -20.03 9.44
CA ALA A 221 -2.27 -21.32 9.40
C ALA A 221 -1.92 -21.75 7.97
N GLN A 222 -2.87 -21.61 7.03
CA GLN A 222 -2.67 -21.89 5.61
C GLN A 222 -1.66 -20.92 5.00
N MET A 223 -1.76 -19.65 5.36
CA MET A 223 -0.84 -18.61 4.94
C MET A 223 0.60 -18.89 5.41
N ASN A 224 0.79 -19.23 6.70
CA ASN A 224 2.10 -19.58 7.25
C ASN A 224 2.71 -20.79 6.56
N ASN A 225 1.90 -21.81 6.24
CA ASN A 225 2.36 -22.97 5.48
C ASN A 225 2.84 -22.58 4.07
N ALA A 226 2.06 -21.75 3.36
CA ALA A 226 2.43 -21.27 2.04
C ALA A 226 3.72 -20.43 2.05
N LEU A 227 3.87 -19.54 3.04
CA LEU A 227 5.09 -18.74 3.22
C LEU A 227 6.32 -19.61 3.51
N ALA A 228 6.19 -20.62 4.38
CA ALA A 228 7.28 -21.54 4.68
C ALA A 228 7.72 -22.33 3.43
N LYS A 229 6.77 -22.80 2.62
CA LYS A 229 7.06 -23.47 1.33
C LYS A 229 7.77 -22.54 0.35
N ALA A 230 7.32 -21.29 0.23
CA ALA A 230 7.93 -20.31 -0.65
C ALA A 230 9.37 -19.97 -0.24
N ALA A 231 9.60 -19.79 1.07
CA ALA A 231 10.93 -19.55 1.61
C ALA A 231 11.86 -20.75 1.37
N ALA A 232 11.37 -21.98 1.59
CA ALA A 232 12.12 -23.21 1.31
C ALA A 232 12.44 -23.38 -0.19
N ALA A 233 11.58 -22.89 -1.08
CA ALA A 233 11.83 -22.83 -2.53
C ALA A 233 12.76 -21.67 -2.95
N GLY A 234 13.21 -20.84 -2.01
CA GLY A 234 14.14 -19.74 -2.23
C GLY A 234 13.50 -18.44 -2.71
N LEU A 235 12.17 -18.30 -2.67
CA LEU A 235 11.51 -17.04 -3.04
C LEU A 235 11.72 -15.98 -1.96
N GLY A 236 11.99 -14.75 -2.39
CA GLY A 236 11.88 -13.58 -1.54
C GLY A 236 10.41 -13.32 -1.18
N ILE A 237 10.14 -12.93 0.05
CA ILE A 237 8.77 -12.73 0.53
C ILE A 237 8.68 -11.37 1.22
N ILE A 238 7.79 -10.53 0.69
CA ILE A 238 7.51 -9.19 1.20
C ILE A 238 6.05 -9.14 1.68
N GLY A 239 5.83 -8.64 2.90
CA GLY A 239 4.50 -8.49 3.49
C GLY A 239 3.93 -7.09 3.27
N MET A 240 2.67 -7.00 2.85
CA MET A 240 1.92 -5.74 2.79
C MET A 240 0.62 -5.81 3.61
N LYS A 241 -0.02 -4.64 3.77
CA LYS A 241 -1.27 -4.49 4.52
C LYS A 241 -1.15 -4.98 5.98
N THR A 242 0.02 -4.80 6.58
CA THR A 242 0.33 -5.26 7.94
C THR A 242 -0.63 -4.70 8.99
N LEU A 243 -1.10 -3.45 8.80
CA LEU A 243 -2.08 -2.79 9.69
C LEU A 243 -3.54 -3.26 9.49
N GLY A 244 -3.83 -4.16 8.54
CA GLY A 244 -5.19 -4.71 8.38
C GLY A 244 -6.29 -3.64 8.26
N GLY A 245 -6.05 -2.60 7.45
CA GLY A 245 -6.99 -1.48 7.26
C GLY A 245 -6.92 -0.37 8.30
N GLY A 246 -6.00 -0.42 9.29
CA GLY A 246 -5.68 0.69 10.18
C GLY A 246 -6.64 0.92 11.36
N TYR A 247 -7.82 0.29 11.37
CA TYR A 247 -8.81 0.41 12.44
C TYR A 247 -9.37 -0.95 12.83
N LEU A 248 -9.55 -1.19 14.13
CA LEU A 248 -10.15 -2.43 14.66
C LEU A 248 -11.68 -2.44 14.50
N ASP A 249 -12.31 -1.26 14.47
CA ASP A 249 -13.75 -1.07 14.37
C ASP A 249 -14.17 -0.36 13.06
N GLU A 250 -15.46 -0.44 12.73
CA GLU A 250 -15.99 0.25 11.54
C GLU A 250 -16.13 1.76 11.76
N ALA A 251 -16.46 2.20 12.98
CA ALA A 251 -16.61 3.61 13.31
C ALA A 251 -15.27 4.36 13.31
N LYS A 252 -14.14 3.64 13.18
CA LYS A 252 -12.77 4.18 13.17
C LYS A 252 -12.43 4.93 14.45
N THR A 253 -12.98 4.46 15.57
CA THR A 253 -12.70 5.00 16.90
C THR A 253 -11.57 4.27 17.60
N LYS A 254 -11.22 3.06 17.11
CA LYS A 254 -10.14 2.22 17.63
C LYS A 254 -9.07 2.02 16.55
N PRO A 255 -8.06 2.92 16.46
CA PRO A 255 -6.94 2.70 15.55
C PRO A 255 -6.17 1.44 15.93
N VAL A 256 -5.64 0.75 14.92
CA VAL A 256 -4.72 -0.37 15.12
C VAL A 256 -3.40 0.17 15.66
N ASP A 257 -2.85 -0.47 16.70
CA ASP A 257 -1.48 -0.18 17.13
C ASP A 257 -0.49 -0.62 16.03
N PRO A 258 0.23 0.32 15.39
CA PRO A 258 1.11 0.00 14.26
C PRO A 258 2.29 -0.86 14.67
N GLN A 259 2.83 -0.67 15.88
CA GLN A 259 4.00 -1.43 16.34
C GLN A 259 3.62 -2.88 16.59
N ALA A 260 2.50 -3.12 17.28
CA ALA A 260 1.98 -4.46 17.51
C ALA A 260 1.70 -5.18 16.17
N ALA A 261 1.10 -4.48 15.19
CA ALA A 261 0.80 -5.04 13.88
C ALA A 261 2.08 -5.37 13.07
N ILE A 262 3.10 -4.53 13.15
CA ILE A 262 4.40 -4.76 12.52
C ILE A 262 5.11 -5.96 13.17
N ARG A 263 5.18 -6.01 14.50
CA ARG A 263 5.76 -7.16 15.23
C ARG A 263 5.01 -8.44 14.92
N PHE A 264 3.67 -8.39 14.83
CA PHE A 264 2.87 -9.53 14.39
C PHE A 264 3.31 -10.06 13.03
N ALA A 265 3.56 -9.19 12.06
CA ALA A 265 4.03 -9.62 10.75
C ALA A 265 5.47 -10.18 10.81
N LEU A 266 6.37 -9.46 11.48
CA LEU A 266 7.80 -9.78 11.53
C LEU A 266 8.15 -11.00 12.40
N LYS A 267 7.24 -11.44 13.29
CA LYS A 267 7.39 -12.69 14.04
C LYS A 267 7.39 -13.93 13.13
N ASN A 268 6.85 -13.84 11.91
CA ASN A 268 7.00 -14.90 10.93
C ASN A 268 8.39 -14.80 10.29
N PRO A 269 9.30 -15.75 10.54
CA PRO A 269 10.67 -15.66 10.05
C PRO A 269 10.78 -15.79 8.52
N ASN A 270 9.73 -16.25 7.85
CA ASN A 270 9.70 -16.39 6.38
C ASN A 270 9.43 -15.06 5.67
N LEU A 271 8.94 -14.04 6.37
CA LEU A 271 8.82 -12.69 5.81
C LEU A 271 10.17 -11.99 5.88
N HIS A 272 10.75 -11.64 4.74
CA HIS A 272 12.09 -11.04 4.69
C HIS A 272 12.03 -9.53 4.96
N THR A 273 10.98 -8.87 4.50
CA THR A 273 10.69 -7.47 4.83
C THR A 273 9.18 -7.22 4.73
N ILE A 274 8.71 -6.12 5.29
CA ILE A 274 7.35 -5.62 5.14
C ILE A 274 7.36 -4.21 4.57
N ILE A 275 6.27 -3.79 3.94
CA ILE A 275 6.11 -2.44 3.37
C ILE A 275 4.89 -1.72 3.99
N PRO A 276 4.91 -1.37 5.29
CA PRO A 276 3.90 -0.48 5.83
C PRO A 276 3.90 0.85 5.05
N GLY A 277 2.72 1.45 4.93
CA GLY A 277 2.57 2.75 4.29
C GLY A 277 2.40 3.82 5.36
N PHE A 278 3.23 4.86 5.30
CA PHE A 278 3.15 6.04 6.16
C PHE A 278 3.12 7.31 5.32
N THR A 279 2.42 8.32 5.83
CA THR A 279 2.14 9.61 5.17
C THR A 279 2.59 10.81 6.00
N THR A 280 3.08 10.56 7.23
CA THR A 280 3.61 11.56 8.14
C THR A 280 4.94 11.11 8.72
N PHE A 281 5.76 12.06 9.20
CA PHE A 281 7.02 11.77 9.88
C PHE A 281 6.80 11.00 11.18
N ASP A 282 5.70 11.27 11.90
CA ASP A 282 5.37 10.54 13.13
C ASP A 282 5.10 9.07 12.85
N GLN A 283 4.28 8.75 11.84
CA GLN A 283 4.05 7.37 11.41
C GLN A 283 5.36 6.68 11.01
N MET A 284 6.22 7.35 10.23
CA MET A 284 7.54 6.83 9.87
C MET A 284 8.38 6.51 11.10
N ASN A 285 8.47 7.43 12.06
CA ASN A 285 9.24 7.23 13.30
C ASN A 285 8.65 6.10 14.15
N THR A 286 7.31 6.00 14.24
CA THR A 286 6.62 4.93 14.96
C THR A 286 6.93 3.56 14.37
N ASP A 287 6.89 3.42 13.05
CA ASP A 287 7.18 2.16 12.35
C ASP A 287 8.66 1.78 12.49
N ILE A 288 9.58 2.73 12.26
CA ILE A 288 11.03 2.50 12.33
C ILE A 288 11.47 2.09 13.74
N ALA A 289 10.84 2.64 14.79
CA ALA A 289 11.16 2.31 16.17
C ALA A 289 11.01 0.81 16.49
N VAL A 290 10.17 0.08 15.74
CA VAL A 290 10.02 -1.38 15.91
C VAL A 290 11.32 -2.13 15.61
N MET A 291 12.21 -1.59 14.77
CA MET A 291 13.51 -2.24 14.51
C MET A 291 14.42 -2.34 15.74
N ALA A 292 14.14 -1.60 16.81
CA ALA A 292 14.87 -1.71 18.07
C ALA A 292 14.46 -2.97 18.87
N ASP A 293 13.22 -3.43 18.70
CA ASP A 293 12.66 -4.59 19.39
C ASP A 293 11.56 -5.25 18.54
N LEU A 294 11.91 -6.40 17.95
CA LEU A 294 11.05 -7.19 17.08
C LEU A 294 10.20 -8.22 17.83
N GLU A 295 10.34 -8.34 19.16
CA GLU A 295 9.66 -9.37 19.94
C GLU A 295 8.14 -9.13 20.01
N PHE A 296 7.36 -10.07 19.48
CA PHE A 296 5.91 -10.03 19.58
C PHE A 296 5.46 -10.61 20.93
N THR A 297 4.79 -9.79 21.73
CA THR A 297 4.42 -10.10 23.13
C THR A 297 2.91 -10.36 23.29
N GLU A 298 2.52 -10.81 24.49
CA GLU A 298 1.10 -10.93 24.87
C GLU A 298 0.39 -9.57 24.82
N LYS A 299 1.05 -8.49 25.25
CA LYS A 299 0.52 -7.12 25.13
C LYS A 299 0.24 -6.73 23.68
N ASP A 300 1.11 -7.09 22.74
CA ASP A 300 0.84 -6.85 21.32
C ASP A 300 -0.40 -7.64 20.86
N SER A 301 -0.58 -8.87 21.35
CA SER A 301 -1.77 -9.69 21.05
C SER A 301 -3.05 -9.05 21.59
N GLU A 302 -3.03 -8.50 22.81
CA GLU A 302 -4.15 -7.78 23.42
C GLU A 302 -4.47 -6.49 22.66
N LEU A 303 -3.46 -5.68 22.30
CA LEU A 303 -3.62 -4.45 21.52
C LEU A 303 -4.26 -4.68 20.16
N LEU A 304 -3.97 -5.84 19.54
CA LEU A 304 -4.54 -6.24 18.26
C LEU A 304 -5.88 -6.96 18.39
N GLU A 305 -6.38 -7.15 19.62
CA GLU A 305 -7.58 -7.93 19.93
C GLU A 305 -7.54 -9.33 19.26
N ILE A 306 -6.36 -9.96 19.17
CA ILE A 306 -6.22 -11.28 18.52
C ILE A 306 -6.97 -12.33 19.32
N GLY A 307 -7.87 -13.07 18.65
CA GLY A 307 -8.76 -14.04 19.27
C GLY A 307 -10.13 -13.46 19.66
N TYR A 308 -10.31 -12.14 19.62
CA TYR A 308 -11.62 -11.51 19.70
C TYR A 308 -12.31 -11.56 18.33
N ASN A 309 -13.62 -11.82 18.31
CA ASN A 309 -14.44 -11.83 17.09
C ASN A 309 -14.46 -10.42 16.46
N SER A 310 -13.46 -10.09 15.63
CA SER A 310 -13.46 -8.89 14.80
C SER A 310 -14.42 -9.04 13.62
N LYS A 311 -15.72 -9.13 13.94
CA LYS A 311 -16.81 -8.99 12.99
C LYS A 311 -17.19 -7.51 12.92
N GLY A 312 -17.36 -6.99 11.71
CA GLY A 312 -17.45 -5.57 11.44
C GLY A 312 -16.06 -4.93 11.33
N GLY A 313 -15.96 -3.85 10.55
CA GLY A 313 -14.70 -3.15 10.31
C GLY A 313 -14.57 -2.62 8.88
N VAL A 314 -13.33 -2.31 8.51
CA VAL A 314 -12.96 -1.73 7.20
C VAL A 314 -12.09 -2.66 6.33
N TYR A 315 -11.61 -3.78 6.88
CA TYR A 315 -10.74 -4.71 6.16
C TYR A 315 -11.48 -5.95 5.62
N CYS A 316 -11.56 -6.05 4.29
CA CYS A 316 -12.01 -7.25 3.61
C CYS A 316 -10.81 -8.11 3.20
N GLN A 317 -10.79 -9.38 3.64
CA GLN A 317 -9.75 -10.35 3.27
C GLN A 317 -9.93 -10.99 1.88
N GLY A 318 -11.02 -10.64 1.17
CA GLY A 318 -11.26 -11.16 -0.19
C GLY A 318 -11.53 -12.67 -0.27
N CYS A 319 -12.17 -13.27 0.74
CA CYS A 319 -12.47 -14.72 0.76
C CYS A 319 -13.47 -15.21 -0.30
N ARG A 320 -14.12 -14.29 -1.04
CA ARG A 320 -15.06 -14.56 -2.15
C ARG A 320 -16.33 -15.37 -1.81
N ILE A 321 -16.53 -15.81 -0.56
CA ILE A 321 -17.76 -16.49 -0.08
C ILE A 321 -19.04 -15.70 -0.43
N CYS A 322 -18.95 -14.37 -0.53
CA CYS A 322 -20.05 -13.47 -0.85
C CYS A 322 -20.54 -13.55 -2.31
N LEU A 323 -19.71 -14.01 -3.26
CA LEU A 323 -19.99 -13.88 -4.69
C LEU A 323 -21.23 -14.68 -5.11
N ASP A 324 -21.33 -15.93 -4.67
CA ASP A 324 -22.45 -16.80 -5.04
C ASP A 324 -23.76 -16.45 -4.33
N GLN A 325 -23.68 -15.69 -3.24
CA GLN A 325 -24.83 -15.22 -2.47
C GLN A 325 -25.51 -13.99 -3.12
N CYS A 326 -24.81 -13.29 -4.01
CA CYS A 326 -25.32 -12.08 -4.65
C CYS A 326 -26.05 -12.42 -5.96
N PRO A 327 -27.37 -12.19 -6.06
CA PRO A 327 -28.11 -12.46 -7.31
C PRO A 327 -27.67 -11.56 -8.47
N GLN A 328 -27.12 -10.39 -8.16
CA GLN A 328 -26.58 -9.44 -9.15
C GLN A 328 -25.12 -9.74 -9.54
N LYS A 329 -24.53 -10.82 -8.99
CA LYS A 329 -23.14 -11.26 -9.26
C LYS A 329 -22.10 -10.13 -9.15
N LEU A 330 -22.30 -9.25 -8.16
CA LEU A 330 -21.42 -8.10 -7.95
C LEU A 330 -19.99 -8.53 -7.60
N PRO A 331 -18.96 -7.80 -8.05
CA PRO A 331 -17.57 -8.02 -7.66
C PRO A 331 -17.31 -7.51 -6.23
N ILE A 332 -18.01 -8.08 -5.25
CA ILE A 332 -18.05 -7.59 -3.86
C ILE A 332 -16.64 -7.38 -3.26
N PRO A 333 -15.64 -8.28 -3.43
CA PRO A 333 -14.29 -8.03 -2.92
C PRO A 333 -13.62 -6.77 -3.45
N ASP A 334 -13.81 -6.42 -4.73
CA ASP A 334 -13.30 -5.17 -5.31
C ASP A 334 -14.06 -3.97 -4.74
N LEU A 335 -15.38 -4.07 -4.56
CA LEU A 335 -16.20 -3.01 -3.96
C LEU A 335 -15.82 -2.75 -2.50
N MET A 336 -15.56 -3.81 -1.72
CA MET A 336 -15.08 -3.67 -0.34
C MET A 336 -13.66 -3.12 -0.27
N ARG A 337 -12.83 -3.34 -1.30
CA ARG A 337 -11.53 -2.70 -1.44
C ARG A 337 -11.67 -1.21 -1.74
N ALA A 338 -12.58 -0.81 -2.64
CA ALA A 338 -12.89 0.61 -2.90
C ALA A 338 -13.40 1.30 -1.63
N TYR A 339 -14.28 0.62 -0.88
CA TYR A 339 -14.72 1.06 0.45
C TYR A 339 -13.56 1.28 1.41
N MET A 340 -12.63 0.34 1.53
CA MET A 340 -11.45 0.49 2.39
C MET A 340 -10.58 1.68 1.96
N TYR A 341 -10.36 1.87 0.65
CA TYR A 341 -9.60 3.01 0.12
C TYR A 341 -10.22 4.34 0.54
N ALA A 342 -11.53 4.52 0.34
CA ALA A 342 -12.21 5.76 0.70
C ALA A 342 -12.35 5.96 2.22
N SER A 343 -12.77 4.92 2.95
CA SER A 343 -13.18 5.03 4.35
C SER A 343 -11.99 5.06 5.31
N ALA A 344 -10.99 4.20 5.08
CA ALA A 344 -9.88 3.95 5.99
C ALA A 344 -8.61 4.66 5.53
N TYR A 345 -8.25 4.53 4.24
CA TYR A 345 -7.01 5.13 3.72
C TYR A 345 -7.18 6.60 3.33
N LYS A 346 -8.43 7.07 3.22
CA LYS A 346 -8.76 8.41 2.68
C LYS A 346 -8.21 8.63 1.27
N ASN A 347 -8.03 7.54 0.53
CA ASN A 347 -7.54 7.56 -0.84
C ASN A 347 -8.73 7.44 -1.81
N TYR A 348 -9.41 8.57 -2.02
CA TYR A 348 -10.59 8.64 -2.88
C TYR A 348 -10.25 8.40 -4.35
N TRP A 349 -9.04 8.77 -4.78
CA TRP A 349 -8.53 8.48 -6.12
C TRP A 349 -8.45 6.97 -6.38
N ALA A 350 -7.79 6.21 -5.50
CA ALA A 350 -7.69 4.76 -5.66
C ALA A 350 -9.07 4.07 -5.59
N ALA A 351 -9.98 4.59 -4.77
CA ALA A 351 -11.36 4.12 -4.73
C ALA A 351 -12.05 4.35 -6.09
N LYS A 352 -11.99 5.58 -6.62
CA LYS A 352 -12.63 5.95 -7.89
C LYS A 352 -12.03 5.20 -9.08
N ASP A 353 -10.70 5.10 -9.18
CA ASP A 353 -10.02 4.36 -10.25
C ASP A 353 -10.41 2.88 -10.23
N LEU A 354 -10.49 2.27 -9.04
CA LEU A 354 -10.96 0.89 -8.93
C LEU A 354 -12.41 0.76 -9.40
N LEU A 355 -13.31 1.65 -8.98
CA LEU A 355 -14.72 1.63 -9.40
C LEU A 355 -14.88 1.85 -10.90
N ALA A 356 -14.08 2.73 -11.51
CA ALA A 356 -14.06 2.98 -12.94
C ALA A 356 -13.52 1.78 -13.74
N SER A 357 -12.68 0.94 -13.13
CA SER A 357 -12.17 -0.30 -13.73
C SER A 357 -13.17 -1.47 -13.71
N LEU A 358 -14.32 -1.30 -13.04
CA LEU A 358 -15.40 -2.29 -13.03
C LEU A 358 -16.34 -2.04 -14.21
N GLU A 359 -17.09 -3.05 -14.61
CA GLU A 359 -18.02 -2.97 -15.76
C GLU A 359 -19.08 -1.87 -15.58
N SER A 360 -19.47 -1.22 -16.69
CA SER A 360 -20.37 -0.06 -16.67
C SER A 360 -21.79 -0.40 -16.22
N ASP A 361 -22.24 -1.63 -16.51
CA ASP A 361 -23.65 -2.03 -16.46
C ASP A 361 -24.02 -2.79 -15.16
N ILE A 362 -23.12 -2.72 -14.17
CA ILE A 362 -23.34 -3.32 -12.85
C ILE A 362 -24.56 -2.68 -12.18
N ASN A 363 -25.48 -3.50 -11.65
CA ASN A 363 -26.60 -3.06 -10.81
C ASN A 363 -26.13 -2.91 -9.35
N TRP A 364 -25.81 -1.68 -8.93
CA TRP A 364 -25.23 -1.31 -7.63
C TRP A 364 -26.19 -1.44 -6.44
N CYS A 365 -26.84 -2.60 -6.31
CA CYS A 365 -27.88 -2.90 -5.33
C CYS A 365 -29.11 -1.98 -5.41
N ARG A 366 -29.30 -1.22 -6.51
CA ARG A 366 -30.39 -0.23 -6.66
C ARG A 366 -31.76 -0.88 -6.58
N ASP A 367 -31.89 -2.08 -7.16
CA ASP A 367 -33.13 -2.84 -7.18
C ASP A 367 -33.25 -3.83 -6.00
N CYS A 368 -32.26 -3.87 -5.11
CA CYS A 368 -32.27 -4.77 -3.96
C CYS A 368 -32.89 -4.08 -2.75
N THR A 369 -34.05 -4.54 -2.29
CA THR A 369 -34.64 -4.08 -1.02
C THR A 369 -33.86 -4.61 0.19
N VAL A 370 -33.44 -5.87 0.15
CA VAL A 370 -32.68 -6.57 1.21
C VAL A 370 -31.41 -7.19 0.65
N CYS A 371 -30.32 -7.15 1.41
CA CYS A 371 -29.07 -7.85 1.08
C CYS A 371 -29.01 -9.19 1.83
N ASN A 372 -29.03 -10.31 1.10
CA ASN A 372 -28.93 -11.65 1.67
C ASN A 372 -27.48 -12.16 1.81
N VAL A 373 -26.49 -11.33 1.48
CA VAL A 373 -25.08 -11.71 1.53
C VAL A 373 -24.61 -11.76 2.99
N LYS A 374 -24.26 -12.95 3.45
CA LYS A 374 -23.60 -13.20 4.74
C LYS A 374 -22.09 -13.09 4.57
N CYS A 375 -21.54 -11.93 4.91
CA CYS A 375 -20.11 -11.70 4.90
C CYS A 375 -19.43 -12.44 6.08
N ALA A 376 -18.35 -13.18 5.81
CA ALA A 376 -17.55 -13.84 6.86
C ALA A 376 -17.01 -12.85 7.90
N LYS A 377 -16.75 -11.60 7.49
CA LYS A 377 -16.31 -10.50 8.36
C LYS A 377 -17.45 -9.64 8.88
N GLY A 378 -18.71 -10.04 8.71
CA GLY A 378 -19.87 -9.30 9.24
C GLY A 378 -20.13 -7.94 8.58
N PHE A 379 -19.66 -7.72 7.35
CA PHE A 379 -19.89 -6.47 6.64
C PHE A 379 -21.34 -6.36 6.17
N ASP A 380 -21.92 -5.19 6.37
CA ASP A 380 -23.11 -4.74 5.65
C ASP A 380 -22.73 -4.37 4.21
N ILE A 381 -22.87 -5.35 3.31
CA ILE A 381 -22.39 -5.23 1.93
C ILE A 381 -23.15 -4.14 1.17
N LYS A 382 -24.48 -4.07 1.29
CA LYS A 382 -25.29 -3.10 0.54
C LYS A 382 -24.94 -1.67 0.94
N ARG A 383 -24.98 -1.35 2.25
CA ARG A 383 -24.67 0.00 2.72
C ARG A 383 -23.26 0.43 2.31
N LYS A 384 -22.26 -0.44 2.48
CA LYS A 384 -20.87 -0.12 2.10
C LYS A 384 -20.70 0.10 0.59
N ILE A 385 -21.46 -0.60 -0.26
CA ILE A 385 -21.49 -0.35 -1.71
C ILE A 385 -22.12 1.02 -1.99
N GLU A 386 -23.25 1.34 -1.36
CA GLU A 386 -23.94 2.63 -1.52
C GLU A 386 -23.04 3.80 -1.11
N GLU A 387 -22.25 3.66 -0.04
CA GLU A 387 -21.33 4.70 0.44
C GLU A 387 -20.22 5.05 -0.56
N VAL A 388 -19.75 4.10 -1.36
CA VAL A 388 -18.72 4.37 -2.40
C VAL A 388 -19.29 4.57 -3.79
N TYR A 389 -20.54 4.21 -4.02
CA TYR A 389 -21.18 4.33 -5.32
C TYR A 389 -21.12 5.75 -5.87
N SER A 390 -21.38 6.74 -5.02
CA SER A 390 -21.41 8.16 -5.37
C SER A 390 -20.06 8.69 -5.86
N LEU A 391 -18.93 8.11 -5.44
CA LEU A 391 -17.58 8.52 -5.83
C LEU A 391 -17.35 8.45 -7.36
N ARG A 392 -18.09 7.60 -8.07
CA ARG A 392 -18.03 7.52 -9.55
C ARG A 392 -18.43 8.84 -10.21
N SER A 393 -19.32 9.59 -9.58
CA SER A 393 -19.89 10.83 -10.12
C SER A 393 -19.18 12.09 -9.62
N VAL A 394 -18.29 11.97 -8.62
CA VAL A 394 -17.55 13.11 -8.07
C VAL A 394 -16.50 13.56 -9.09
N PRO A 395 -16.52 14.81 -9.59
CA PRO A 395 -15.49 15.30 -10.50
C PRO A 395 -14.10 15.26 -9.86
N ASP A 396 -13.08 14.98 -10.66
CA ASP A 396 -11.69 14.79 -10.23
C ASP A 396 -11.15 15.95 -9.38
N GLN A 397 -11.52 17.19 -9.71
CA GLN A 397 -11.09 18.38 -8.96
C GLN A 397 -11.59 18.45 -7.49
N PHE A 398 -12.55 17.60 -7.11
CA PHE A 398 -13.10 17.54 -5.75
C PHE A 398 -12.58 16.33 -4.96
N LEU A 399 -11.69 15.53 -5.54
CA LEU A 399 -11.02 14.42 -4.85
C LEU A 399 -9.75 14.97 -4.20
N VAL A 400 -9.87 15.30 -2.91
CA VAL A 400 -8.75 15.70 -2.05
C VAL A 400 -8.03 14.48 -1.51
#